data_AF-A0A1G3ZKB0-F1
#
_entry.id   AF-A0A1G3ZKB0-F1
#
_cell.length_a   1.000
_cell.length_b   1.000
_cell.length_c   1.000
_cell.angle_alpha   90.00
_cell.angle_beta   90.00
_cell.angle_gamma   90.00
#
_symmetry.space_group_name_H-M   'P 1'
#
loop_
_entity.id
_entity.type
_entity.pdbx_description
1 polymer ?
#
loop_
_entity_poly.entity_id
_entity_poly.type
_entity_poly.pdbx_seq_one_letter_code
_entity_poly.pdbx_strand_id
1 'polypeptide(L)'
;MIKSGVIISVSLSTQVKKQAGGTYEAYELILKNSEGEIETIQKPVQGFKFNPALKEALSSLATGDEVTVLMEKNAAGFWEVQSVTKGITEVQQVPSSKTSPSPPGNKVIGSNYETAAERTARQVLIVRQSSLANAIATLSVGAKALLIPEAVMVVAEQYVDFVYNRKETSVLDIDSDVI
;
A
#
# COMPACT_ATOMS: atom_id res chain seq x y z
N MET A 1 -10.06 -0.96 -16.49
CA MET A 1 -10.71 -2.26 -16.28
C MET A 1 -9.95 -2.97 -15.19
N ILE A 2 -10.65 -3.52 -14.19
CA ILE A 2 -10.05 -4.30 -13.11
C ILE A 2 -10.47 -5.76 -13.32
N LYS A 3 -9.54 -6.68 -13.19
CA LYS A 3 -9.77 -8.13 -13.28
C LYS A 3 -9.19 -8.78 -12.03
N SER A 4 -9.97 -9.57 -11.31
CA SER A 4 -9.51 -10.26 -10.10
C SER A 4 -9.71 -11.76 -10.25
N GLY A 5 -8.76 -12.55 -9.76
CA GLY A 5 -8.82 -14.00 -9.88
C GLY A 5 -7.60 -14.71 -9.31
N VAL A 6 -7.63 -16.04 -9.34
CA VAL A 6 -6.52 -16.91 -8.94
C VAL A 6 -5.61 -17.14 -10.13
N ILE A 7 -4.31 -17.00 -9.94
CA ILE A 7 -3.32 -17.27 -10.99
C ILE A 7 -3.25 -18.77 -11.27
N ILE A 8 -3.43 -19.15 -12.53
CA ILE A 8 -3.16 -20.51 -13.01
C ILE A 8 -1.72 -20.62 -13.52
N SER A 9 -1.25 -19.61 -14.27
CA SER A 9 0.09 -19.62 -14.85
C SER A 9 0.61 -18.21 -15.09
N VAL A 10 1.91 -18.01 -14.86
CA VAL A 10 2.64 -16.78 -15.19
C VAL A 10 3.86 -17.13 -16.03
N SER A 11 3.95 -16.55 -17.22
CA SER A 11 5.11 -16.70 -18.11
C SER A 11 5.63 -15.32 -18.48
N LEU A 12 6.87 -15.01 -18.13
CA LEU A 12 7.46 -13.67 -18.33
C LEU A 12 8.15 -13.50 -19.69
N SER A 13 8.39 -14.58 -20.42
CA SER A 13 8.98 -14.55 -21.76
C SER A 13 8.46 -15.74 -22.59
N THR A 14 7.55 -15.46 -23.52
CA THR A 14 7.04 -16.40 -24.51
C THR A 14 7.14 -15.77 -25.90
N GLN A 15 7.58 -16.52 -26.91
CA GLN A 15 7.63 -16.01 -28.27
C GLN A 15 6.27 -16.14 -28.96
N VAL A 16 5.70 -15.01 -29.35
CA VAL A 16 4.41 -14.94 -30.03
C VAL A 16 4.62 -14.57 -31.49
N LYS A 17 4.01 -15.32 -32.41
CA LYS A 17 4.03 -15.01 -33.84
C LYS A 17 3.06 -13.86 -34.15
N LYS A 18 3.54 -12.81 -34.79
CA LYS A 18 2.70 -11.76 -35.38
C LYS A 18 1.94 -12.32 -36.56
N GLN A 19 0.71 -11.84 -36.75
CA GLN A 19 -0.12 -12.17 -37.91
C GLN A 19 0.56 -11.83 -39.26
N ALA A 20 1.47 -10.84 -39.27
CA ALA A 20 2.19 -10.37 -40.45
C ALA A 20 3.57 -11.05 -40.66
N GLY A 21 3.91 -12.09 -39.91
CA GLY A 21 5.23 -12.73 -39.94
C GLY A 21 6.25 -12.01 -39.05
N GLY A 22 6.92 -12.78 -38.19
CA GLY A 22 7.85 -12.29 -37.18
C GLY A 22 7.41 -12.68 -35.77
N THR A 23 8.35 -12.93 -34.85
CA THR A 23 8.06 -13.22 -33.44
C THR A 23 8.31 -11.99 -32.57
N TYR A 24 7.57 -11.86 -31.49
CA TYR A 24 7.88 -10.92 -30.41
C TYR A 24 7.79 -11.65 -29.08
N GLU A 25 8.64 -11.26 -28.14
CA GLU A 25 8.52 -11.74 -26.77
C GLU A 25 7.33 -11.09 -26.09
N ALA A 26 6.46 -11.90 -25.51
CA ALA A 26 5.34 -11.49 -24.70
C ALA A 26 5.44 -12.09 -23.31
N TYR A 27 4.80 -11.43 -22.34
CA TYR A 27 4.41 -12.09 -21.11
C TYR A 27 2.97 -12.56 -21.23
N GLU A 28 2.68 -13.66 -20.55
CA GLU A 28 1.39 -14.30 -20.50
C GLU A 28 1.00 -14.54 -19.05
N LEU A 29 -0.19 -14.08 -18.70
CA LEU A 29 -0.80 -14.25 -17.39
C LEU A 29 -2.15 -14.93 -17.60
N ILE A 30 -2.31 -16.12 -17.02
CA ILE A 30 -3.56 -16.89 -17.07
C ILE A 30 -4.18 -16.85 -15.68
N LEU A 31 -5.40 -16.32 -15.60
CA LEU A 31 -6.15 -16.15 -14.36
C LEU A 31 -7.45 -16.94 -14.43
N LYS A 32 -7.94 -17.40 -13.28
CA LYS A 32 -9.28 -17.95 -13.12
C LYS A 32 -10.12 -16.97 -12.28
N ASN A 33 -11.20 -16.45 -12.84
CA ASN A 33 -12.11 -15.59 -12.08
C ASN A 33 -12.95 -16.40 -11.08
N SER A 34 -13.69 -15.74 -10.20
CA SER A 34 -14.57 -16.37 -9.21
C SER A 34 -15.74 -17.16 -9.84
N GLU A 35 -16.11 -16.87 -11.09
CA GLU A 35 -17.09 -17.61 -11.88
C GLU A 35 -16.51 -18.86 -12.57
N GLY A 36 -15.20 -19.07 -12.45
CA GLY A 36 -14.50 -20.22 -12.99
C GLY A 36 -14.05 -20.09 -14.45
N GLU A 37 -14.28 -18.94 -15.08
CA GLU A 37 -13.78 -18.61 -16.40
C GLU A 37 -12.27 -18.33 -16.39
N ILE A 38 -11.60 -18.79 -17.43
CA ILE A 38 -10.15 -18.62 -17.60
C ILE A 38 -9.92 -17.40 -18.49
N GLU A 39 -9.22 -16.41 -17.95
CA GLU A 39 -8.81 -15.21 -18.67
C GLU A 39 -7.32 -15.24 -18.96
N THR A 40 -6.97 -15.15 -20.24
CA THR A 40 -5.57 -15.05 -20.69
C THR A 40 -5.25 -13.61 -21.06
N ILE A 41 -4.27 -13.03 -20.38
CA ILE A 41 -3.71 -11.70 -20.67
C ILE A 41 -2.33 -11.89 -21.29
N GLN A 42 -2.21 -11.55 -22.57
CA GLN A 42 -0.96 -11.63 -23.31
C GLN A 42 -0.55 -10.24 -23.81
N LYS A 43 0.67 -9.82 -23.50
CA LYS A 43 1.18 -8.48 -23.88
C LYS A 43 2.69 -8.52 -24.17
N PRO A 44 3.21 -7.67 -25.06
CA PRO A 44 4.63 -7.62 -25.38
C PRO A 44 5.50 -7.28 -24.16
N VAL A 45 6.64 -7.96 -24.00
CA VAL A 45 7.60 -7.67 -22.90
C VAL A 45 8.21 -6.28 -23.00
N GLN A 46 8.20 -5.66 -24.18
CA GLN A 46 8.63 -4.27 -24.36
C GLN A 46 7.81 -3.30 -23.49
N GLY A 47 6.57 -3.64 -23.13
CA GLY A 47 5.77 -2.89 -22.17
C GLY A 47 6.43 -2.76 -20.80
N PHE A 48 7.23 -3.76 -20.37
CA PHE A 48 7.97 -3.69 -19.10
C PHE A 48 9.03 -2.59 -19.06
N LYS A 49 9.51 -2.10 -20.22
CA LYS A 49 10.42 -0.96 -20.24
C LYS A 49 9.76 0.32 -19.71
N PHE A 50 8.46 0.44 -19.91
CA PHE A 50 7.66 1.58 -19.43
C PHE A 50 7.14 1.37 -18.02
N ASN A 51 7.14 0.12 -17.53
CA ASN A 51 6.67 -0.24 -16.20
C ASN A 51 7.53 -1.38 -15.60
N PRO A 52 8.72 -1.07 -15.03
CA PRO A 52 9.58 -2.08 -14.42
C PRO A 52 8.95 -2.71 -13.17
N ALA A 53 8.12 -1.96 -12.43
CA ALA A 53 7.40 -2.45 -11.26
C ALA A 53 6.43 -3.59 -11.60
N LEU A 54 5.80 -3.55 -12.78
CA LEU A 54 4.95 -4.64 -13.27
C LEU A 54 5.74 -5.94 -13.46
N LYS A 55 6.99 -5.87 -13.94
CA LYS A 55 7.84 -7.05 -14.13
C LYS A 55 8.18 -7.69 -12.79
N GLU A 56 8.55 -6.88 -11.79
CA GLU A 56 8.85 -7.36 -10.44
C GLU A 56 7.60 -7.98 -9.79
N ALA A 57 6.46 -7.30 -9.90
CA ALA A 57 5.18 -7.82 -9.42
C ALA A 57 4.88 -9.19 -10.04
N LEU A 58 4.91 -9.31 -11.37
CA LEU A 58 4.68 -10.59 -12.05
C LEU A 58 5.70 -11.67 -11.70
N SER A 59 6.96 -11.29 -11.42
CA SER A 59 8.00 -12.25 -11.00
C SER A 59 7.80 -12.76 -9.57
N SER A 60 7.13 -11.97 -8.73
CA SER A 60 6.82 -12.34 -7.34
C SER A 60 5.57 -13.22 -7.20
N LEU A 61 4.78 -13.33 -8.27
CA LEU A 61 3.53 -14.07 -8.28
C LEU A 61 3.76 -15.54 -8.60
N ALA A 62 3.09 -16.41 -7.85
CA ALA A 62 3.10 -17.84 -8.06
C ALA A 62 1.72 -18.34 -8.51
N THR A 63 1.69 -19.51 -9.14
CA THR A 63 0.45 -20.24 -9.38
C THR A 63 -0.29 -20.48 -8.07
N GLY A 64 -1.59 -20.18 -8.04
CA GLY A 64 -2.44 -20.27 -6.86
C GLY A 64 -2.59 -18.96 -6.09
N ASP A 65 -1.83 -17.91 -6.40
CA ASP A 65 -2.00 -16.61 -5.77
C ASP A 65 -3.28 -15.91 -6.27
N GLU A 66 -4.07 -15.37 -5.35
CA GLU A 66 -5.15 -14.43 -5.69
C GLU A 66 -4.55 -13.08 -6.07
N VAL A 67 -4.98 -12.52 -7.19
CA VAL A 67 -4.46 -11.24 -7.68
C VAL A 67 -5.55 -10.35 -8.24
N THR A 68 -5.28 -9.05 -8.20
CA THR A 68 -6.04 -8.04 -8.92
C THR A 68 -5.15 -7.39 -9.97
N VAL A 69 -5.59 -7.44 -11.23
CA VAL A 69 -4.94 -6.88 -12.41
C VAL A 69 -5.68 -5.61 -12.82
N LEU A 70 -4.96 -4.49 -12.85
CA LEU A 70 -5.49 -3.20 -13.30
C LEU A 70 -5.02 -2.93 -14.72
N MET A 71 -5.98 -2.76 -15.64
CA MET A 71 -5.72 -2.50 -17.05
C MET A 71 -6.27 -1.12 -17.45
N GLU A 72 -5.47 -0.33 -18.13
CA GLU A 72 -5.86 0.98 -18.65
C GLU A 72 -5.55 1.10 -20.14
N LYS A 73 -6.31 1.91 -20.89
CA LYS A 73 -5.97 2.18 -22.28
C LYS A 73 -4.82 3.19 -22.34
N ASN A 74 -3.77 2.85 -23.07
CA ASN A 74 -2.68 3.79 -23.33
C ASN A 74 -3.10 4.91 -24.28
N ALA A 75 -2.21 5.88 -24.52
CA ALA A 75 -2.47 7.02 -25.40
C ALA A 75 -2.84 6.62 -26.85
N ALA A 76 -2.46 5.41 -27.27
CA ALA A 76 -2.80 4.82 -28.57
C ALA A 76 -4.10 3.99 -28.55
N GLY A 77 -4.83 3.99 -27.42
CA GLY A 77 -6.13 3.33 -27.26
C GLY A 77 -6.06 1.83 -26.95
N PHE A 78 -4.88 1.25 -26.78
CA PHE A 78 -4.69 -0.17 -26.50
C PHE A 78 -4.73 -0.43 -24.98
N TRP A 79 -5.43 -1.48 -24.56
CA TRP A 79 -5.41 -1.93 -23.17
C TRP A 79 -4.02 -2.41 -22.77
N GLU A 80 -3.48 -1.86 -21.69
CA GLU A 80 -2.18 -2.16 -21.13
C GLU A 80 -2.34 -2.47 -19.64
N VAL A 81 -1.55 -3.42 -19.13
CA VAL A 81 -1.56 -3.77 -17.71
C VAL A 81 -0.76 -2.71 -16.98
N GLN A 82 -1.41 -1.99 -16.06
CA GLN A 82 -0.81 -0.92 -15.28
C GLN A 82 -0.23 -1.44 -13.97
N SER A 83 -0.93 -2.36 -13.30
CA SER A 83 -0.46 -2.97 -12.06
C SER A 83 -1.06 -4.36 -11.86
N VAL A 84 -0.32 -5.19 -11.13
CA VAL A 84 -0.81 -6.48 -10.61
C VAL A 84 -0.49 -6.50 -9.13
N THR A 85 -1.52 -6.64 -8.30
CA THR A 85 -1.39 -6.69 -6.84
C THR A 85 -1.75 -8.07 -6.31
N LYS A 86 -0.95 -8.59 -5.38
CA LYS A 86 -1.21 -9.85 -4.68
C LYS A 86 -2.27 -9.62 -3.60
N GLY A 87 -3.36 -10.38 -3.66
CA GLY A 87 -4.55 -10.27 -2.82
C GLY A 87 -5.76 -9.68 -3.56
N ILE A 88 -6.97 -10.11 -3.19
CA ILE A 88 -8.23 -9.50 -3.61
C ILE A 88 -8.38 -8.17 -2.86
N THR A 89 -7.73 -7.14 -3.37
CA THR A 89 -7.96 -5.77 -2.92
C THR A 89 -8.81 -5.06 -3.95
N GLU A 90 -9.89 -4.39 -3.52
CA GLU A 90 -10.53 -3.33 -4.30
C GLU A 90 -9.48 -2.21 -4.47
N VAL A 91 -8.69 -2.29 -5.54
CA VAL A 91 -7.72 -1.25 -5.85
C VAL A 91 -8.47 -0.02 -6.37
N GLN A 92 -8.45 1.03 -5.56
CA GLN A 92 -8.89 2.37 -5.90
C GLN A 92 -8.12 2.83 -7.15
N GLN A 93 -8.84 3.24 -8.19
CA GLN A 93 -8.29 3.71 -9.45
C GLN A 93 -7.28 4.83 -9.20
N VAL A 94 -6.01 4.59 -9.52
CA VAL A 94 -5.03 5.67 -9.66
C VAL A 94 -5.31 6.41 -10.98
N PRO A 95 -5.55 7.72 -10.97
CA PRO A 95 -5.81 8.46 -12.20
C PRO A 95 -4.54 8.54 -13.06
N SER A 96 -4.69 8.20 -14.34
CA SER A 96 -3.68 8.38 -15.37
C SER A 96 -3.20 9.83 -15.48
N SER A 97 -1.93 10.07 -15.14
CA SER A 97 -1.28 11.36 -15.39
C SER A 97 -0.67 11.38 -16.79
N LYS A 98 -1.29 12.16 -17.68
CA LYS A 98 -0.79 12.53 -19.01
C LYS A 98 0.57 13.23 -18.93
N THR A 99 1.40 12.98 -19.93
CA THR A 99 2.73 13.56 -20.16
C THR A 99 2.69 15.07 -20.42
N SER A 100 3.59 15.82 -19.77
CA SER A 100 4.17 17.07 -20.27
C SER A 100 5.50 17.39 -19.56
N PRO A 101 6.40 18.18 -20.17
CA PRO A 101 7.85 17.98 -20.10
C PRO A 101 8.54 18.55 -18.85
N SER A 102 9.71 17.96 -18.57
CA SER A 102 10.59 18.14 -17.40
C SER A 102 10.99 19.60 -17.09
N PRO A 103 11.19 19.91 -15.79
CA PRO A 103 12.42 20.56 -15.35
C PRO A 103 13.11 19.82 -14.19
N PRO A 104 14.40 20.08 -13.95
CA PRO A 104 15.34 19.15 -13.34
C PRO A 104 15.21 19.07 -11.83
N GLY A 105 15.24 17.84 -11.32
CA GLY A 105 15.38 17.57 -9.89
C GLY A 105 15.26 16.07 -9.66
N ASN A 106 16.22 15.50 -8.95
CA ASN A 106 16.23 14.09 -8.53
C ASN A 106 15.01 13.79 -7.64
N LYS A 107 13.83 13.63 -8.22
CA LYS A 107 12.65 13.14 -7.52
C LYS A 107 12.50 11.67 -7.84
N VAL A 108 12.68 10.85 -6.82
CA VAL A 108 12.41 9.41 -6.86
C VAL A 108 11.00 9.22 -7.43
N ILE A 109 10.92 8.64 -8.63
CA ILE A 109 9.67 8.29 -9.29
C ILE A 109 9.25 6.93 -8.72
N GLY A 110 8.24 6.97 -7.85
CA GLY A 110 7.71 5.81 -7.15
C GLY A 110 7.18 6.26 -5.80
N SER A 111 5.90 6.59 -5.73
CA SER A 111 5.20 6.84 -4.48
C SER A 111 5.00 5.53 -3.73
N ASN A 112 6.09 4.93 -3.25
CA ASN A 112 6.09 3.90 -2.20
C ASN A 112 6.30 4.54 -0.81
N TYR A 113 6.31 5.87 -0.76
CA TYR A 113 6.35 6.61 0.48
C TYR A 113 4.93 6.77 1.00
N GLU A 114 4.72 6.40 2.26
CA GLU A 114 3.51 6.70 3.02
C GLU A 114 3.08 8.15 2.77
N THR A 115 1.78 8.32 2.52
CA THR A 115 1.15 9.63 2.40
C THR A 115 1.40 10.43 3.70
N ALA A 116 1.31 11.76 3.63
CA ALA A 116 1.52 12.59 4.82
C ALA A 116 0.57 12.21 5.98
N ALA A 117 -0.67 11.83 5.65
CA ALA A 117 -1.65 11.36 6.62
C ALA A 117 -1.24 10.04 7.28
N GLU A 118 -0.78 9.06 6.49
CA GLU A 118 -0.30 7.78 7.00
C GLU A 118 0.95 7.95 7.87
N ARG A 119 1.85 8.87 7.49
CA ARG A 119 3.04 9.21 8.29
C ARG A 119 2.66 9.81 9.64
N THR A 120 1.72 10.77 9.65
CA THR A 120 1.23 11.36 10.90
C THR A 120 0.56 10.31 11.77
N ALA A 121 -0.29 9.45 11.19
CA ALA A 121 -0.92 8.35 11.93
C ALA A 121 0.11 7.38 12.52
N ARG A 122 1.14 7.01 11.74
CA ARG A 122 2.24 6.17 12.22
C ARG A 122 3.03 6.84 13.34
N GLN A 123 3.32 8.14 13.24
CA GLN A 123 3.98 8.90 14.30
C GLN A 123 3.15 8.90 15.59
N VAL A 124 1.84 9.09 15.50
CA VAL A 124 0.93 9.00 16.65
C VAL A 124 0.97 7.62 17.30
N LEU A 125 0.94 6.55 16.50
CA LEU A 125 1.02 5.18 17.01
C LEU A 125 2.36 4.91 17.71
N ILE A 126 3.46 5.37 17.12
CA ILE A 126 4.81 5.21 17.71
C ILE A 126 4.89 5.94 19.05
N VAL A 127 4.38 7.18 19.14
CA VAL A 127 4.37 7.95 20.39
C VAL A 127 3.55 7.21 21.45
N ARG A 128 2.35 6.72 21.12
CA ARG A 128 1.51 5.94 22.06
C ARG A 128 2.18 4.65 22.53
N GLN A 129 2.81 3.90 21.62
CA GLN A 129 3.52 2.66 21.96
C GLN A 129 4.71 2.93 22.90
N SER A 130 5.49 3.98 22.61
CA SER A 130 6.61 4.41 23.45
C SER A 130 6.14 4.85 24.84
N SER A 131 5.07 5.65 24.90
CA SER A 131 4.48 6.11 26.16
C SER A 131 3.98 4.95 27.03
N LEU A 132 3.34 3.93 26.44
CA LEU A 132 2.92 2.72 27.16
C LEU A 132 4.11 1.95 27.73
N ALA A 133 5.17 1.76 26.96
CA ALA A 133 6.38 1.08 27.42
C ALA A 133 7.04 1.83 28.60
N ASN A 134 7.10 3.16 28.51
CA ASN A 134 7.64 4.00 29.58
C ASN A 134 6.73 3.99 30.83
N ALA A 135 5.41 3.99 30.67
CA ALA A 135 4.46 3.92 31.78
C ALA A 135 4.57 2.59 32.54
N ILE A 136 4.75 1.48 31.83
CA ILE A 136 5.04 0.17 32.44
C ILE A 136 6.36 0.24 33.21
N ALA A 137 7.41 0.81 32.60
CA ALA A 137 8.71 0.93 33.25
C ALA A 137 8.63 1.73 34.55
N THR A 138 7.96 2.90 34.55
CA THR A 138 7.84 3.73 35.76
C THR A 138 7.00 3.09 36.85
N LEU A 139 5.88 2.46 36.49
CA LEU A 139 4.99 1.79 37.45
C LEU A 139 5.55 0.45 37.95
N SER A 140 6.48 -0.17 37.22
CA SER A 140 7.11 -1.43 37.62
C SER A 140 8.18 -1.27 38.71
N VAL A 141 8.76 -0.07 38.85
CA VAL A 141 9.81 0.18 39.85
C VAL A 141 9.22 0.10 41.25
N GLY A 142 9.62 -0.93 42.00
CA GLY A 142 9.17 -1.15 43.38
C GLY A 142 7.79 -1.78 43.52
N ALA A 143 7.16 -2.20 42.42
CA ALA A 143 5.88 -2.91 42.45
C ALA A 143 6.04 -4.30 43.09
N LYS A 144 5.29 -4.55 44.16
CA LYS A 144 5.19 -5.87 44.83
C LYS A 144 4.02 -6.72 44.32
N ALA A 145 3.17 -6.13 43.49
CA ALA A 145 1.98 -6.73 42.92
C ALA A 145 1.94 -6.49 41.41
N LEU A 146 1.06 -7.23 40.73
CA LEU A 146 0.83 -7.05 39.30
C LEU A 146 0.34 -5.63 39.00
N LEU A 147 0.81 -5.05 37.90
CA LEU A 147 0.39 -3.73 37.47
C LEU A 147 -1.08 -3.76 37.03
N ILE A 148 -1.84 -2.76 37.46
CA ILE A 148 -3.23 -2.57 37.06
C ILE A 148 -3.21 -1.92 35.66
N PRO A 149 -3.79 -2.55 34.61
CA PRO A 149 -3.75 -2.02 33.26
C PRO A 149 -4.31 -0.60 33.11
N GLU A 150 -5.36 -0.27 33.88
CA GLU A 150 -5.96 1.07 33.89
C GLU A 150 -4.97 2.14 34.33
N ALA A 151 -4.19 1.89 35.39
CA ALA A 151 -3.17 2.82 35.87
C ALA A 151 -2.07 3.05 34.82
N VAL A 152 -1.68 2.00 34.09
CA VAL A 152 -0.72 2.11 32.99
C VAL A 152 -1.26 2.98 31.86
N MET A 153 -2.53 2.83 31.49
CA MET A 153 -3.16 3.62 30.44
C MET A 153 -3.25 5.12 30.81
N VAL A 154 -3.60 5.43 32.07
CA VAL A 154 -3.67 6.82 32.56
C VAL A 154 -2.30 7.50 32.47
N VAL A 155 -1.24 6.86 32.99
CA VAL A 155 0.12 7.41 32.96
C VAL A 155 0.63 7.53 31.52
N ALA A 156 0.30 6.57 30.66
CA ALA A 156 0.68 6.63 29.25
C ALA A 156 0.03 7.83 28.53
N GLU A 157 -1.24 8.14 28.79
CA GLU A 157 -1.89 9.32 28.19
C GLU A 157 -1.23 10.62 28.64
N GLN A 158 -0.83 10.73 29.92
CA GLN A 158 -0.06 11.90 30.40
C GLN A 158 1.27 12.08 29.65
N TYR A 159 1.96 10.99 29.34
CA TYR A 159 3.19 11.06 28.53
C TYR A 159 2.92 11.44 27.07
N VAL A 160 1.82 10.95 26.49
CA VAL A 160 1.38 11.38 25.15
C VAL A 160 1.04 12.88 25.15
N ASP A 161 0.32 13.36 26.16
CA ASP A 161 -0.04 14.78 26.31
C ASP A 161 1.19 15.67 26.46
N PHE A 162 2.15 15.25 27.28
CA PHE A 162 3.43 15.92 27.41
C PHE A 162 4.18 16.01 26.07
N VAL A 163 4.27 14.92 25.31
CA VAL A 163 4.97 14.90 24.00
C VAL A 163 4.29 15.83 23.00
N TYR A 164 2.96 15.90 23.00
CA TYR A 164 2.22 16.79 22.11
C TYR A 164 2.06 18.22 22.65
N ASN A 165 2.63 18.54 23.82
CA ASN A 165 2.37 19.79 24.54
C ASN A 165 0.86 20.10 24.66
N ARG A 166 0.02 19.05 24.77
CA ARG A 166 -1.39 19.22 25.09
C ARG A 166 -1.45 19.58 26.56
N LYS A 167 -1.71 20.85 26.86
CA LYS A 167 -2.00 21.29 28.23
C LYS A 167 -3.26 20.51 28.65
N GLU A 168 -3.18 19.74 29.74
CA GLU A 168 -4.38 19.14 30.32
C GLU A 168 -5.38 20.28 30.54
N THR A 169 -6.46 20.30 29.76
CA THR A 169 -7.64 21.09 30.12
C THR A 169 -8.23 20.38 31.32
N SER A 170 -7.69 20.71 32.50
CA SER A 170 -8.27 20.34 33.77
C SER A 170 -9.73 20.79 33.74
N VAL A 171 -10.64 19.87 34.09
CA VAL A 171 -12.09 20.10 34.17
C VAL A 171 -12.44 21.23 35.17
N LEU A 172 -11.46 21.76 35.89
CA LEU A 172 -11.57 22.89 36.81
C LEU A 172 -11.56 24.28 36.13
N ASP A 173 -11.22 24.38 34.83
CA ASP A 173 -11.24 25.66 34.09
C ASP A 173 -12.61 26.00 33.47
N ILE A 174 -13.64 25.17 33.66
CA ILE A 174 -14.98 25.38 33.08
C ILE A 174 -15.89 26.22 34.00
N ASP A 175 -15.60 26.33 35.30
CA ASP A 175 -16.45 27.04 36.27
C ASP A 175 -16.14 28.55 36.43
N SER A 176 -15.10 29.08 35.78
CA SER A 176 -14.71 30.49 35.96
C SER A 176 -15.27 31.48 34.93
N ASP A 177 -16.07 31.03 33.95
CA ASP A 177 -16.62 31.90 32.88
C ASP A 177 -18.15 31.94 32.86
N VAL A 178 -18.80 31.56 33.97
CA VAL A 178 -20.24 31.72 34.19
C VAL A 178 -20.51 32.35 35.55
N ILE A 179 -20.11 33.62 35.73
CA ILE A 179 -20.75 34.59 36.66
C ILE A 179 -20.70 35.97 36.03
#